data_AF-A0A0D2MTF6-F1
#
_entry.id   AF-A0A0D2MTF6-F1
#
_cell.length_a   1.000
_cell.length_b   1.000
_cell.length_c   1.000
_cell.angle_alpha   90.00
_cell.angle_beta   90.00
_cell.angle_gamma   90.00
#
_symmetry.space_group_name_H-M   'P 1'
#
loop_
_entity.id
_entity.type
_entity.pdbx_description
1 polymer ?
#
loop_
_entity_poly.entity_id
_entity_poly.type
_entity_poly.pdbx_seq_one_letter_code
_entity_poly.pdbx_strand_id
1 'polypeptide(L)'
;MLFPPEHAALKPVLARWSVAFARSLKAHLREDGDVAAELQHILEPHELAVVASNANRPLAALQAMSRTISAAGLDPIATSRLDINLETFEVCAVS
;
A
#
# COMPACT_ATOMS: atom_id res chain seq x y z
N MET A 1 -11.24 18.53 -3.07
CA MET A 1 -10.87 17.21 -2.52
C MET A 1 -9.96 16.53 -3.54
N LEU A 2 -8.94 15.78 -3.11
CA LEU A 2 -8.05 15.05 -4.03
C LEU A 2 -8.83 13.98 -4.80
N PHE A 3 -9.74 13.27 -4.12
CA PHE A 3 -10.60 12.23 -4.69
C PHE A 3 -11.93 12.82 -5.20
N PRO A 4 -12.37 12.47 -6.41
CA PRO A 4 -13.73 12.73 -6.87
C PRO A 4 -14.79 12.11 -5.93
N PRO A 5 -15.99 12.71 -5.79
CA PRO A 5 -17.04 12.17 -4.92
C PRO A 5 -17.40 10.72 -5.20
N GLU A 6 -17.45 10.31 -6.46
CA GLU A 6 -17.74 8.95 -6.92
C GLU A 6 -16.70 7.93 -6.46
N HIS A 7 -15.47 8.38 -6.16
CA HIS A 7 -14.35 7.55 -5.72
C HIS A 7 -13.95 7.81 -4.26
N ALA A 8 -14.76 8.52 -3.48
CA ALA A 8 -14.44 8.88 -2.10
C ALA A 8 -14.17 7.65 -1.19
N ALA A 9 -14.77 6.50 -1.52
CA ALA A 9 -14.55 5.23 -0.82
C ALA A 9 -13.12 4.68 -0.97
N LEU A 10 -12.36 5.11 -1.98
CA LEU A 10 -10.97 4.68 -2.18
C LEU A 10 -9.97 5.40 -1.28
N LYS A 11 -10.36 6.54 -0.69
CA LYS A 11 -9.52 7.26 0.27
C LYS A 11 -9.17 6.43 1.51
N PRO A 12 -10.12 5.82 2.25
CA PRO A 12 -9.80 4.96 3.39
C PRO A 12 -9.02 3.71 2.97
N VAL A 13 -9.26 3.18 1.76
CA VAL A 13 -8.48 2.06 1.20
C VAL A 13 -7.02 2.45 1.02
N LEU A 14 -6.74 3.61 0.40
CA LEU A 14 -5.37 4.10 0.21
C LEU A 14 -4.69 4.36 1.57
N ALA A 15 -5.41 4.91 2.54
CA ALA A 15 -4.89 5.15 3.89
C ALA A 15 -4.51 3.84 4.59
N ARG A 16 -5.39 2.83 4.52
CA ARG A 16 -5.15 1.49 5.06
C ARG A 16 -3.90 0.86 4.46
N TRP A 17 -3.76 0.89 3.13
CA TRP A 17 -2.60 0.35 2.43
C TRP A 17 -1.30 1.12 2.71
N SER A 18 -1.38 2.43 2.97
CA SER A 18 -0.22 3.24 3.38
C SER A 18 0.34 2.78 4.73
N VAL A 19 -0.54 2.49 5.70
CA VAL A 19 -0.12 1.93 7.00
C VAL A 19 0.43 0.52 6.83
N ALA A 20 -0.22 -0.30 5.99
CA ALA A 20 0.22 -1.65 5.71
C ALA A 20 1.62 -1.69 5.06
N PHE A 21 1.93 -0.77 4.15
CA PHE A 21 3.27 -0.62 3.59
C PHE A 21 4.33 -0.36 4.68
N ALA A 22 4.14 0.67 5.51
CA ALA A 22 5.11 1.00 6.55
C ALA A 22 5.35 -0.16 7.54
N ARG A 23 4.28 -0.88 7.90
CA ARG A 23 4.33 -2.02 8.83
C ARG A 23 4.97 -3.24 8.19
N SER A 24 4.65 -3.53 6.93
CA SER A 24 5.25 -4.63 6.19
C SER A 24 6.73 -4.39 5.91
N LEU A 25 7.14 -3.16 5.59
CA LEU A 25 8.55 -2.80 5.45
C LEU A 25 9.31 -3.00 6.76
N LYS A 26 8.77 -2.49 7.88
CA LYS A 26 9.38 -2.68 9.20
C LYS A 26 9.53 -4.16 9.57
N ALA A 27 8.53 -4.99 9.27
CA ALA A 27 8.62 -6.44 9.51
C ALA A 27 9.61 -7.09 8.55
N HIS A 28 9.64 -6.69 7.28
CA HIS A 28 10.53 -7.25 6.26
C HIS A 28 12.01 -7.03 6.57
N LEU A 29 12.35 -5.90 7.21
CA LEU A 29 13.71 -5.56 7.61
C LEU A 29 14.17 -6.23 8.93
N ARG A 30 13.31 -7.01 9.59
CA ARG A 30 13.63 -7.71 10.84
C ARG A 30 13.77 -9.21 10.57
N GLU A 31 14.79 -9.83 11.16
CA GLU A 31 15.03 -11.28 11.02
C GLU A 31 13.82 -12.12 11.46
N ASP A 32 13.13 -11.72 12.54
CA ASP A 32 11.95 -12.40 13.10
C ASP A 32 10.63 -11.65 12.80
N GLY A 33 10.56 -10.91 11.70
CA GLY A 33 9.39 -10.11 11.36
C GLY A 33 8.15 -10.92 10.99
N ASP A 34 7.14 -10.94 11.86
CA ASP A 34 5.83 -11.50 11.52
C ASP A 34 4.92 -10.43 10.88
N VAL A 35 4.87 -10.44 9.55
CA VAL A 35 4.01 -9.53 8.78
C VAL A 35 2.53 -9.78 9.04
N ALA A 36 2.12 -11.02 9.30
CA ALA A 36 0.72 -11.37 9.47
C ALA A 36 0.21 -10.79 10.79
N ALA A 37 1.00 -10.95 11.85
CA ALA A 37 0.70 -10.39 13.16
C ALA A 37 0.62 -8.85 13.15
N GLU A 38 1.51 -8.17 12.41
CA GLU A 38 1.51 -6.71 12.30
C GLU A 38 0.32 -6.16 11.50
N LEU A 39 -0.21 -6.93 10.55
CA LEU A 39 -1.21 -6.44 9.58
C LEU A 39 -2.65 -6.92 9.84
N GLN A 40 -2.87 -7.92 10.69
CA GLN A 40 -4.20 -8.53 10.93
C GLN A 40 -5.30 -7.56 11.43
N HIS A 41 -4.92 -6.43 12.03
CA HIS A 41 -5.87 -5.40 12.49
C HIS A 41 -5.90 -4.16 11.58
N ILE A 42 -5.13 -4.18 10.50
CA ILE A 42 -5.03 -3.10 9.52
C ILE A 42 -5.74 -3.52 8.23
N LEU A 43 -5.37 -4.67 7.68
CA LEU A 43 -5.88 -5.20 6.42
C LEU A 43 -7.10 -6.10 6.64
N GLU A 44 -8.00 -6.13 5.66
CA GLU A 44 -9.04 -7.15 5.61
C GLU A 44 -8.42 -8.54 5.41
N PRO A 45 -9.10 -9.64 5.82
CA PRO A 45 -8.53 -10.98 5.72
C PRO A 45 -8.03 -11.36 4.32
N HIS A 46 -8.73 -10.93 3.27
CA HIS A 46 -8.35 -11.19 1.89
C HIS A 46 -7.15 -10.35 1.43
N GLU A 47 -7.04 -9.10 1.90
CA GLU A 47 -5.90 -8.23 1.63
C GLU A 47 -4.64 -8.73 2.36
N LEU A 48 -4.80 -9.20 3.60
CA LEU A 48 -3.73 -9.80 4.37
C LEU A 48 -3.18 -11.04 3.68
N ALA A 49 -4.06 -11.89 3.15
CA ALA A 49 -3.66 -13.07 2.40
C ALA A 49 -2.78 -12.71 1.19
N VAL A 50 -3.12 -11.63 0.47
CA VAL A 50 -2.32 -11.14 -0.66
C VAL A 50 -0.91 -10.71 -0.21
N VAL A 51 -0.78 -9.99 0.90
CA VAL A 51 0.54 -9.57 1.40
C VAL A 51 1.35 -10.77 1.91
N ALA A 52 0.72 -11.66 2.68
CA ALA A 52 1.37 -12.81 3.28
C ALA A 52 1.85 -13.84 2.24
N SER A 53 1.17 -13.95 1.10
CA SER A 53 1.57 -14.85 0.01
C SER A 53 2.71 -14.33 -0.86
N ASN A 54 3.10 -13.05 -0.73
CA ASN A 54 4.16 -12.45 -1.53
C ASN A 54 5.53 -12.57 -0.85
N ALA A 55 6.57 -12.91 -1.62
CA ALA A 55 7.95 -12.95 -1.13
C ALA A 55 8.41 -11.55 -0.66
N ASN A 56 8.15 -10.54 -1.49
CA ASN A 56 8.34 -9.14 -1.16
C ASN A 56 7.02 -8.51 -0.69
N ARG A 57 6.81 -8.56 0.63
CA ARG A 57 5.60 -8.10 1.31
C ARG A 57 5.37 -6.59 1.21
N PRO A 58 6.37 -5.71 1.43
CA PRO A 58 6.17 -4.27 1.24
C PRO A 58 5.86 -3.91 -0.20
N LEU A 59 6.46 -4.59 -1.18
CA LEU A 59 6.13 -4.39 -2.59
C LEU A 59 4.67 -4.74 -2.90
N ALA A 60 4.13 -5.81 -2.31
CA ALA A 60 2.71 -6.17 -2.48
C ALA A 60 1.77 -5.05 -1.99
N ALA A 61 2.11 -4.40 -0.87
CA ALA A 61 1.35 -3.25 -0.38
C ALA A 61 1.45 -2.03 -1.31
N LEU A 62 2.64 -1.74 -1.85
CA LEU A 62 2.83 -0.66 -2.85
C LEU A 62 2.02 -0.90 -4.13
N GLN A 63 2.00 -2.14 -4.62
CA GLN A 63 1.19 -2.51 -5.79
C GLN A 63 -0.31 -2.28 -5.54
N ALA A 64 -0.80 -2.57 -4.33
CA ALA A 64 -2.18 -2.28 -3.95
C ALA A 64 -2.45 -0.76 -3.88
N MET A 65 -1.51 0.03 -3.37
CA MET A 65 -1.60 1.50 -3.38
C MET A 65 -1.66 2.05 -4.80
N SER A 66 -0.76 1.59 -5.69
CA SER A 66 -0.73 1.99 -7.10
C SER A 66 -2.06 1.71 -7.79
N ARG A 67 -2.62 0.49 -7.63
CA ARG A 67 -3.94 0.14 -8.17
C ARG A 67 -5.06 1.03 -7.62
N THR A 68 -5.00 1.37 -6.34
CA THR A 68 -5.98 2.26 -5.70
C THR A 68 -5.92 3.67 -6.28
N ILE A 69 -4.71 4.19 -6.53
CA ILE A 69 -4.49 5.51 -7.13
C ILE A 69 -4.97 5.54 -8.59
N SER A 70 -4.65 4.51 -9.37
CA SER A 70 -5.13 4.39 -10.76
C SER A 70 -6.66 4.32 -10.84
N ALA A 71 -7.32 3.66 -9.87
CA ALA A 71 -8.78 3.55 -9.81
C ALA A 71 -9.47 4.80 -9.23
N ALA A 72 -8.73 5.71 -8.59
CA ALA A 72 -9.30 6.85 -7.88
C ALA A 72 -9.76 8.00 -8.78
N GLY A 73 -9.45 7.97 -10.08
CA GLY A 73 -9.84 9.02 -11.02
C GLY A 73 -9.33 10.41 -10.64
N LEU A 74 -8.14 10.49 -10.04
CA LEU A 74 -7.52 11.76 -9.65
C LEU A 74 -7.10 12.56 -10.89
N ASP A 75 -6.93 13.87 -10.71
CA ASP A 75 -6.31 14.72 -11.73
C ASP A 75 -4.92 14.17 -12.13
N PRO A 76 -4.52 14.23 -13.42
CA PRO A 76 -3.25 13.67 -13.88
C PRO A 76 -2.01 14.17 -13.12
N ILE A 77 -2.01 15.43 -12.66
CA ILE A 77 -0.89 15.97 -11.87
C ILE A 77 -0.86 15.34 -10.48
N ALA A 78 -2.03 15.14 -9.87
CA ALA A 78 -2.12 14.47 -8.57
C ALA A 78 -1.72 12.99 -8.66
N THR A 79 -2.18 12.28 -9.70
CA THR A 79 -1.78 10.89 -9.99
C THR A 79 -0.28 10.77 -10.15
N SER A 80 0.32 11.58 -11.04
CA SER A 80 1.76 11.56 -11.29
C SER A 80 2.59 11.85 -10.03
N ARG A 81 2.16 12.80 -9.19
CA ARG A 81 2.83 13.08 -7.90
C ARG A 81 2.78 11.89 -6.94
N LEU A 82 1.65 11.18 -6.88
CA LEU A 82 1.53 10.01 -6.03
C LEU A 82 2.35 8.83 -6.56
N ASP A 83 2.39 8.63 -7.88
CA ASP A 83 3.21 7.59 -8.49
C ASP A 83 4.71 7.80 -8.20
N ILE A 84 5.22 9.03 -8.33
CA ILE A 84 6.61 9.37 -7.95
C ILE A 84 6.89 9.05 -6.47
N ASN A 85 5.93 9.29 -5.58
CA ASN A 85 6.08 8.94 -4.17
C ASN A 85 6.16 7.41 -3.98
N LEU A 86 5.35 6.63 -4.72
CA LEU A 86 5.40 5.17 -4.67
C LEU A 86 6.73 4.61 -5.19
N GLU A 87 7.25 5.17 -6.28
CA GLU A 87 8.56 4.79 -6.84
C GLU A 87 9.69 5.00 -5.81
N THR A 88 9.64 6.10 -5.06
CA THR A 88 10.59 6.37 -3.97
C THR A 88 10.53 5.29 -2.89
N PHE A 89 9.33 4.80 -2.56
CA PHE A 89 9.14 3.73 -1.59
C PHE A 89 9.53 2.35 -2.12
N GLU A 90 9.42 2.12 -3.43
CA GLU A 90 9.83 0.87 -4.07
C GLU A 90 11.34 0.63 -3.90
N VAL A 91 12.16 1.67 -4.03
CA VAL A 91 13.60 1.61 -3.74
C VAL A 91 13.83 1.07 -2.32
N CYS A 92 13.08 1.53 -1.33
CA CYS A 92 13.21 1.06 0.06
C CYS A 92 12.71 -0.38 0.26
N ALA A 93 11.82 -0.89 -0.59
CA ALA A 93 11.24 -2.22 -0.48
C ALA A 93 12.08 -3.31 -1.18
N VAL A 94 12.95 -2.92 -2.11
CA VAL A 94 13.78 -3.84 -2.92
C VAL A 94 15.25 -3.85 -2.48
N SER A 95 15.67 -2.87 -1.68
CA SER A 95 17.01 -2.78 -1.08
C SER A 95 17.17 -3.72 0.11
#